data_AF-A0A8T6ULN3-F1
#
_entry.id   AF-A0A8T6ULN3-F1
#
_cell.length_a   1.000
_cell.length_b   1.000
_cell.length_c   1.000
_cell.angle_alpha   90.00
_cell.angle_beta   90.00
_cell.angle_gamma   90.00
#
_symmetry.space_group_name_H-M   'P 1'
#
loop_
_entity.id
_entity.type
_entity.pdbx_description
1 polymer ?
#
loop_
_entity_poly.entity_id
_entity_poly.type
_entity_poly.pdbx_seq_one_letter_code
_entity_poly.pdbx_strand_id
1 'polypeptide(L)' 'HKFKEEPIAYGLTALIAYIVLPEDKSGALEELEGTLQKISEISQIESLTVHRFS' A
#
# COMPACT_ATOMS: atom_id res chain seq x y z
N HIS A 1 -4.73 2.84 -12.67
CA HIS A 1 -5.83 2.67 -11.69
C HIS A 1 -6.36 1.25 -11.74
N LYS A 2 -5.64 0.31 -11.15
CA LYS A 2 -6.16 -1.02 -10.83
C LYS A 2 -5.81 -1.24 -9.38
N PHE A 3 -6.81 -1.37 -8.53
CA PHE A 3 -6.67 -1.99 -7.23
C PHE A 3 -7.48 -3.29 -7.28
N LYS A 4 -7.13 -4.24 -6.42
CA LYS A 4 -7.83 -5.51 -6.30
C LYS A 4 -8.31 -5.66 -4.87
N GLU A 5 -9.50 -6.22 -4.71
CA GLU A 5 -10.03 -6.61 -3.42
C GLU A 5 -9.92 -8.13 -3.28
N GLU A 6 -9.39 -8.59 -2.16
CA GLU A 6 -9.30 -10.01 -1.84
C GLU A 6 -9.87 -10.29 -0.45
N PRO A 7 -10.86 -11.18 -0.31
CA PRO A 7 -11.35 -11.58 1.00
C PRO A 7 -10.27 -12.41 1.72
N ILE A 8 -9.96 -12.05 2.96
CA ILE A 8 -8.91 -12.71 3.75
C ILE A 8 -9.51 -13.65 4.80
N ALA A 9 -10.38 -13.12 5.69
CA ALA A 9 -11.22 -13.88 6.64
C ALA A 9 -12.09 -12.92 7.47
N TYR A 10 -13.08 -13.45 8.21
CA TYR A 10 -13.86 -12.69 9.21
C TYR A 10 -14.50 -11.39 8.70
N GLY A 11 -14.88 -11.35 7.42
CA GLY A 11 -15.44 -10.15 6.78
C GLY A 11 -14.40 -9.08 6.43
N LEU A 12 -13.11 -9.32 6.70
CA LEU A 12 -12.03 -8.45 6.26
C LEU A 12 -11.74 -8.68 4.77
N THR A 13 -11.55 -7.57 4.07
CA THR A 13 -11.16 -7.53 2.66
C THR A 13 -9.86 -6.76 2.55
N ALA A 14 -8.83 -7.37 1.98
CA ALA A 14 -7.58 -6.70 1.65
C ALA A 14 -7.77 -5.83 0.42
N LEU A 15 -7.30 -4.58 0.49
CA LEU A 15 -7.16 -3.69 -0.66
C LEU A 15 -5.73 -3.75 -1.17
N ILE A 16 -5.53 -4.42 -2.31
CA ILE A 16 -4.24 -4.49 -2.99
C ILE A 16 -4.13 -3.31 -3.95
N ALA A 17 -3.34 -2.31 -3.56
CA ALA A 17 -3.09 -1.12 -4.36
C ALA A 17 -1.71 -1.19 -5.03
N TYR A 18 -1.66 -0.83 -6.32
CA TYR A 18 -0.40 -0.64 -7.04
C TYR A 18 -0.06 0.85 -7.03
N ILE A 19 1.05 1.20 -6.40
CA ILE A 19 1.49 2.58 -6.21
C ILE A 19 2.80 2.77 -6.95
N VAL A 20 2.86 3.79 -7.79
CA VAL A 20 4.09 4.21 -8.47
C VAL A 20 4.67 5.36 -7.67
N LEU A 21 5.91 5.22 -7.23
CA LEU A 21 6.63 6.23 -6.47
C LEU A 21 7.71 6.89 -7.35
N PRO A 22 7.91 8.21 -7.22
CA PRO A 22 9.00 8.91 -7.89
C PRO A 22 10.36 8.47 -7.33
N GLU A 23 11.33 8.18 -8.20
CA GLU A 23 12.68 7.75 -7.80
C GLU A 23 13.53 8.89 -7.23
N ASP A 24 13.24 10.12 -7.63
CA ASP A 24 13.94 11.33 -7.16
C ASP A 24 13.57 11.74 -5.73
N LYS A 25 12.52 11.13 -5.16
CA LYS A 25 12.09 11.38 -3.78
C LYS A 25 12.56 10.26 -2.84
N SER A 26 13.66 10.51 -2.15
CA SER A 26 14.11 9.65 -1.06
C SER A 26 13.08 9.62 0.08
N GLY A 27 12.81 8.43 0.63
CA GLY A 27 11.88 8.27 1.76
C GLY A 27 10.39 8.28 1.39
N ALA A 28 10.05 8.24 0.09
CA ALA A 28 8.65 8.31 -0.36
C ALA A 28 7.79 7.13 0.11
N LEU A 29 8.39 5.95 0.30
CA LEU A 29 7.69 4.77 0.80
C LEU A 29 7.32 4.92 2.28
N GLU A 30 8.27 5.35 3.12
CA GLU A 30 8.05 5.56 4.55
C GLU A 30 7.01 6.66 4.80
N GLU A 31 7.02 7.73 4.01
CA GLU A 31 6.01 8.79 4.09
C GLU A 31 4.62 8.29 3.72
N LEU A 32 4.53 7.46 2.68
CA LEU A 32 3.28 6.84 2.24
C LEU A 32 2.74 5.89 3.32
N GLU A 33 3.55 4.96 3.82
CA GLU A 33 3.17 4.05 4.89
C GLU A 33 2.72 4.82 6.14
N GLY A 34 3.49 5.83 6.56
CA GLY A 34 3.14 6.68 7.69
C GLY A 34 1.86 7.50 7.49
N THR A 35 1.48 7.80 6.25
CA THR A 35 0.21 8.48 5.94
C THR A 35 -0.95 7.49 5.99
N LEU A 36 -0.78 6.28 5.44
CA LEU A 36 -1.79 5.24 5.46
C LEU A 36 -2.07 4.74 6.89
N GLN A 37 -1.05 4.64 7.75
CA GLN A 37 -1.21 4.25 9.16
C GLN A 37 -2.07 5.22 9.98
N LYS A 38 -2.28 6.46 9.50
CA LYS A 38 -3.15 7.44 10.18
C LYS A 38 -4.63 7.22 9.90
N ILE A 39 -4.97 6.37 8.92
CA ILE A 39 -6.35 6.06 8.57
C ILE A 39 -6.85 4.99 9.53
N SER A 40 -7.82 5.34 10.39
CA SER A 40 -8.32 4.48 11.47
C SER A 40 -8.91 3.14 11.00
N GLU A 41 -9.39 3.10 9.76
CA GLU A 41 -10.02 1.95 9.12
C GLU A 41 -8.99 0.96 8.56
N ILE A 42 -7.73 1.38 8.42
CA ILE A 42 -6.64 0.50 8.01
C ILE A 42 -6.11 -0.21 9.25
N SER A 43 -6.43 -1.49 9.38
CA SER A 43 -5.97 -2.33 10.48
C SER A 43 -4.50 -2.74 10.34
N GLN A 44 -4.04 -2.97 9.11
CA GLN A 44 -2.70 -3.43 8.80
C GLN A 44 -2.30 -3.03 7.38
N ILE A 45 -0.99 -2.77 7.19
CA ILE A 45 -0.38 -2.51 5.90
C ILE A 45 0.71 -3.55 5.67
N GLU A 46 0.77 -4.09 4.46
CA GLU A 46 1.79 -5.06 4.06
C GLU A 46 2.29 -4.74 2.65
N SER A 47 3.61 -4.62 2.51
CA SER A 47 4.28 -4.41 1.22
C SER A 47 4.49 -5.75 0.52
N LEU A 48 3.68 -6.04 -0.50
CA LEU A 48 3.69 -7.34 -1.21
C LEU A 48 4.86 -7.48 -2.19
N THR A 49 5.07 -6.50 -3.06
CA THR A 49 6.13 -6.54 -4.08
C THR A 49 6.56 -5.13 -4.47
N VAL A 50 7.88 -4.91 -4.50
CA VAL A 50 8.49 -3.66 -4.92
C VAL A 50 9.28 -3.91 -6.20
N HIS A 51 8.89 -3.24 -7.28
CA HIS A 51 9.61 -3.25 -8.55
C HIS A 51 10.19 -1.87 -8.83
N ARG A 52 11.45 -1.83 -9.28
CA ARG A 52 12.08 -0.63 -9.83
C ARG A 52 12.01 -0.69 -11.34
N PHE A 53 11.54 0.38 -11.97
CA PHE A 53 11.52 0.51 -13.42
C PHE A 53 12.80 1.25 -13.82
N SER A 54 13.81 0.51 -14.27
CA SER A 54 15.08 1.09 -14.78
C SER A 54 14.92 1.74 -16.14
#